data_AF-A0A8S3HEU9-F1
#
_entry.id   AF-A0A8S3HEU9-F1
#
_cell.length_a   1.000
_cell.length_b   1.000
_cell.length_c   1.000
_cell.angle_alpha   90.00
_cell.angle_beta   90.00
_cell.angle_gamma   90.00
#
_symmetry.space_group_name_H-M   'P 1'
#
loop_
_entity.id
_entity.type
_entity.pdbx_description
1 polymer ?
#
loop_
_entity_poly.entity_id
_entity_poly.type
_entity_poly.pdbx_seq_one_letter_code
_entity_poly.pdbx_strand_id
1 'polypeptide(L)'
;MVKEDRSTWKAKYTMRLTQYLDEYPKVFIVGADNVGSRQMQKIRVSLRGHAVLMMGKNTMMRKTIRGQTSKNSSLEKLLPHVYENIGFVFTKEDLHSIRDKLLENKVAAPARAGAIAPVDVTIPAQVTGL
;
A
#
# COMPACT_ATOMS: atom_id res chain seq x y z
N MET A 1 25.21 -4.72 -2.09
CA MET A 1 24.33 -4.52 -0.93
C MET A 1 24.42 -5.78 -0.08
N VAL A 2 25.01 -5.67 1.12
CA VAL A 2 25.27 -6.85 1.98
C VAL A 2 23.93 -7.42 2.45
N LYS A 3 23.77 -8.74 2.34
CA LYS A 3 22.58 -9.45 2.78
C LYS A 3 22.58 -9.44 4.31
N GLU A 4 21.84 -8.50 4.91
CA GLU A 4 21.69 -8.43 6.36
C GLU A 4 21.05 -9.71 6.92
N ASP A 5 21.40 -10.04 8.15
CA ASP A 5 20.79 -11.15 8.88
C ASP A 5 19.26 -10.99 8.98
N ARG A 6 18.55 -12.10 8.84
CA ARG A 6 17.07 -12.11 8.84
C ARG A 6 16.49 -11.49 10.13
N SER A 7 17.16 -11.68 11.26
CA SER A 7 16.71 -11.14 12.56
C SER A 7 16.82 -9.61 12.60
N THR A 8 17.97 -9.08 12.19
CA THR A 8 18.23 -7.62 12.19
C THR A 8 17.32 -6.91 11.20
N TRP A 9 17.07 -7.49 10.03
CA TRP A 9 16.11 -6.96 9.06
C TRP A 9 14.69 -6.86 9.65
N LYS A 10 14.21 -7.91 10.32
CA LYS A 10 12.88 -7.92 10.94
C LYS A 10 12.77 -6.88 12.07
N ALA A 11 13.82 -6.74 12.88
CA ALA A 11 13.87 -5.74 13.94
C ALA A 11 13.82 -4.32 13.35
N LYS A 12 14.62 -4.03 12.32
CA LYS A 12 14.60 -2.74 11.61
C LYS A 12 13.25 -2.42 10.99
N TYR A 13 12.60 -3.41 10.37
CA TYR A 13 11.27 -3.24 9.81
C TYR A 13 10.25 -2.88 10.90
N THR A 14 10.27 -3.62 12.01
CA THR A 14 9.38 -3.40 13.16
C THR A 14 9.57 -2.00 13.73
N MET A 15 10.83 -1.58 13.91
CA MET A 15 11.19 -0.26 14.42
C MET A 15 10.71 0.87 13.51
N ARG A 16 10.85 0.73 12.18
CA ARG A 16 10.33 1.71 11.22
C ARG A 16 8.81 1.80 11.26
N LEU A 17 8.12 0.66 11.35
CA LEU A 17 6.67 0.64 11.37
C LEU A 17 6.12 1.25 12.67
N THR A 18 6.75 0.98 13.81
CA THR A 18 6.39 1.66 15.08
C THR A 18 6.63 3.16 15.00
N GLN A 19 7.75 3.59 14.41
CA GLN A 19 8.06 5.01 14.24
C GLN A 19 6.98 5.71 13.40
N TYR A 20 6.55 5.12 12.28
CA TYR A 20 5.51 5.72 11.44
C TYR A 20 4.12 5.70 12.07
N LEU A 21 3.80 4.67 12.87
CA LEU A 21 2.55 4.64 13.63
C LEU A 21 2.49 5.74 14.70
N ASP A 22 3.64 6.11 15.28
CA ASP A 22 3.72 7.17 16.29
C ASP A 22 3.81 8.57 15.64
N GLU A 23 4.49 8.70 14.49
CA GLU A 23 4.73 9.99 13.84
C GLU A 23 3.51 10.52 13.04
N TYR A 24 2.74 9.62 12.42
CA TYR A 24 1.65 10.00 11.51
C TYR A 24 0.28 9.71 12.12
N PRO A 25 -0.60 10.72 12.23
CA PRO A 25 -1.92 10.54 12.86
C PRO A 25 -2.91 9.79 11.96
N LYS A 26 -2.69 9.77 10.64
CA LYS A 26 -3.61 9.23 9.64
C LYS A 26 -2.93 8.13 8.82
N VAL A 27 -3.68 7.06 8.57
CA VAL A 27 -3.21 5.88 7.83
C VAL A 27 -4.26 5.43 6.83
N PHE A 28 -3.83 5.18 5.59
CA PHE A 28 -4.62 4.44 4.60
C PHE A 28 -4.18 2.98 4.54
N ILE A 29 -5.17 2.11 4.36
CA ILE A 29 -4.98 0.70 3.98
C ILE A 29 -5.19 0.62 2.48
N VAL A 30 -4.19 0.11 1.75
CA VAL A 30 -4.20 0.05 0.28
C VAL A 30 -3.97 -1.38 -0.17
N GLY A 31 -4.86 -1.92 -1.00
CA GLY A 31 -4.66 -3.20 -1.70
C GLY A 31 -3.79 -3.04 -2.95
N ALA A 32 -2.88 -3.99 -3.19
CA ALA A 32 -1.86 -3.89 -4.23
C ALA A 32 -1.79 -5.12 -5.18
N ASP A 33 -2.90 -5.81 -5.42
CA ASP A 33 -2.92 -7.08 -6.17
C ASP A 33 -2.53 -6.97 -7.65
N ASN A 34 -3.02 -5.94 -8.35
CA ASN A 34 -2.81 -5.77 -9.79
C ASN A 34 -1.83 -4.61 -10.11
N VAL A 35 -0.93 -4.29 -9.18
CA VAL A 35 -0.03 -3.14 -9.32
C VAL A 35 1.37 -3.60 -9.70
N GLY A 36 1.85 -3.15 -10.86
CA GLY A 36 3.21 -3.45 -11.31
C GLY A 36 4.28 -2.71 -10.52
N SER A 37 5.50 -3.25 -10.44
CA SER A 37 6.63 -2.63 -9.72
C SER A 37 6.94 -1.20 -10.19
N ARG A 38 6.86 -0.95 -11.50
CA ARG A 38 7.07 0.39 -12.09
C ARG A 38 5.98 1.38 -11.66
N GLN A 39 4.74 0.92 -11.52
CA GLN A 39 3.63 1.74 -11.05
C GLN A 39 3.81 2.08 -9.57
N MET A 40 4.19 1.11 -8.74
CA MET A 40 4.52 1.37 -7.33
C MET A 40 5.66 2.39 -7.17
N GLN A 41 6.67 2.34 -8.04
CA GLN A 41 7.75 3.32 -8.03
C GLN A 41 7.24 4.73 -8.38
N LYS A 42 6.40 4.86 -9.41
CA LYS A 42 5.77 6.15 -9.76
C LYS A 42 4.92 6.70 -8.63
N ILE A 43 4.10 5.86 -8.00
CA ILE A 43 3.27 6.22 -6.84
C ILE A 43 4.17 6.72 -5.69
N ARG A 44 5.27 6.00 -5.40
CA ARG A 44 6.22 6.43 -4.35
C ARG A 44 6.89 7.78 -4.66
N VAL A 45 7.17 8.08 -5.93
CA VAL A 45 7.72 9.37 -6.33
C VAL A 45 6.68 10.48 -6.17
N SER A 46 5.44 10.24 -6.60
CA SER A 46 4.34 11.21 -6.48
C SER A 46 3.97 11.50 -5.02
N LEU A 47 4.05 10.50 -4.13
CA LEU A 47 3.77 10.66 -2.70
C LEU A 47 4.93 11.28 -1.91
N ARG A 48 6.12 11.44 -2.52
CA ARG A 48 7.30 11.93 -1.81
C ARG A 48 7.06 13.33 -1.24
N GLY A 49 7.33 13.51 0.05
CA GLY A 49 7.11 14.76 0.77
C GLY A 49 5.72 14.88 1.42
N HIS A 50 4.71 14.18 0.89
CA HIS A 50 3.33 14.22 1.39
C HIS A 50 2.99 13.00 2.25
N ALA A 51 3.45 11.82 1.83
CA ALA A 51 3.08 10.55 2.42
C ALA A 51 4.19 9.50 2.30
N VAL A 52 4.18 8.53 3.20
CA VAL A 52 5.13 7.41 3.21
C VAL A 52 4.39 6.11 2.99
N LEU A 53 4.76 5.38 1.93
CA LEU A 53 4.20 4.07 1.62
C LEU A 53 5.09 2.94 2.17
N MET A 54 4.50 2.07 2.97
CA MET A 54 5.12 0.90 3.59
C MET A 54 4.34 -0.37 3.27
N MET A 55 5.01 -1.31 2.61
CA MET A 55 4.51 -2.66 2.38
C MET A 55 5.21 -3.62 3.34
N GLY A 56 4.54 -4.69 3.74
CA GLY A 56 5.19 -5.73 4.53
C GLY A 56 4.39 -7.01 4.65
N LYS A 57 4.95 -7.97 5.39
CA LYS A 57 4.29 -9.26 5.62
C LYS A 57 3.19 -9.11 6.67
N ASN A 58 1.97 -9.58 6.36
CA ASN A 58 0.80 -9.44 7.22
C ASN A 58 1.03 -9.92 8.65
N THR A 59 1.69 -11.07 8.84
CA THR A 59 1.96 -11.61 10.18
C THR A 59 2.90 -10.72 10.99
N MET A 60 3.88 -10.09 10.35
CA MET A 60 4.77 -9.13 11.00
C MET A 60 4.02 -7.85 11.36
N MET A 61 3.27 -7.30 10.40
CA MET A 61 2.51 -6.06 10.61
C MET A 61 1.49 -6.22 11.74
N ARG A 62 0.71 -7.30 11.74
CA ARG A 62 -0.24 -7.62 12.82
C ARG A 62 0.44 -7.72 14.19
N LYS A 63 1.62 -8.35 14.26
CA LYS A 63 2.39 -8.46 15.51
C LYS A 63 2.83 -7.08 16.03
N THR A 64 3.34 -6.23 15.16
CA THR A 64 3.79 -4.88 15.53
C THR A 64 2.62 -3.99 15.96
N ILE A 65 1.51 -4.02 15.24
CA ILE A 65 0.30 -3.24 15.57
C ILE A 65 -0.25 -3.67 16.93
N ARG A 66 -0.37 -4.98 17.19
CA ARG A 66 -0.78 -5.50 18.51
C ARG A 66 0.15 -5.07 19.64
N GLY A 67 1.46 -4.96 19.38
CA GLY A 67 2.43 -4.45 20.36
C GLY A 67 2.22 -2.98 20.72
N GLN A 68 1.65 -2.19 19.80
CA GLN A 68 1.41 -0.75 19.97
C GLN A 68 -0.03 -0.43 20.42
N THR A 69 -0.91 -1.42 20.46
CA THR A 69 -2.30 -1.30 20.95
C THR A 69 -2.38 -0.70 22.37
N SER A 70 -1.38 -0.96 23.22
CA SER A 70 -1.31 -0.39 24.58
C SER A 70 -1.25 1.13 24.60
N LYS A 71 -0.71 1.77 23.56
CA LYS A 71 -0.65 3.23 23.42
C LYS A 71 -1.90 3.80 22.76
N ASN A 72 -2.44 3.10 21.77
CA ASN A 72 -3.57 3.55 20.96
C ASN A 72 -4.54 2.39 20.70
N SER A 73 -5.62 2.33 21.48
CA SER A 73 -6.68 1.31 21.33
C SER A 73 -7.34 1.33 19.94
N SER A 74 -7.37 2.48 19.27
CA SER A 74 -7.90 2.62 17.90
C SER A 74 -7.18 1.74 16.87
N LEU A 75 -5.93 1.32 17.12
CA LEU A 75 -5.16 0.46 16.23
C LEU A 75 -5.73 -0.97 16.12
N GLU A 76 -6.49 -1.43 17.11
CA GLU A 76 -7.14 -2.75 17.04
C GLU A 76 -8.13 -2.84 15.88
N LYS A 77 -8.78 -1.73 15.54
CA LYS A 77 -9.71 -1.64 14.41
C LYS A 77 -9.03 -1.89 13.07
N LEU A 78 -7.72 -1.72 12.97
CA LEU A 78 -6.97 -1.97 11.72
C LEU A 78 -6.71 -3.47 11.50
N LEU A 79 -6.59 -4.26 12.57
CA LEU A 79 -6.25 -5.69 12.50
C LEU A 79 -7.15 -6.54 11.58
N PRO A 80 -8.50 -6.42 11.61
CA PRO A 80 -9.36 -7.19 10.73
C PRO A 80 -9.15 -6.86 9.24
N HIS A 81 -8.68 -5.66 8.93
CA HIS A 81 -8.47 -5.22 7.55
C HIS A 81 -7.09 -5.56 6.99
N VAL A 82 -6.17 -6.15 7.78
CA VAL A 82 -4.84 -6.56 7.30
C VAL A 82 -4.91 -8.01 6.78
N TYR A 83 -5.46 -8.22 5.59
CA TYR A 83 -5.48 -9.50 4.87
C TYR A 83 -4.98 -9.31 3.43
N GLU A 84 -4.72 -10.38 2.68
CA GLU A 84 -4.28 -10.28 1.27
C GLU A 84 -3.02 -9.39 1.04
N ASN A 85 -2.85 -8.84 -0.16
CA ASN A 85 -1.70 -8.03 -0.54
C ASN A 85 -1.96 -6.55 -0.19
N ILE A 86 -1.65 -6.18 1.05
CA ILE A 86 -1.92 -4.85 1.59
C ILE A 86 -0.66 -4.06 1.91
N GLY A 87 -0.76 -2.75 1.74
CA GLY A 87 0.18 -1.74 2.21
C GLY A 87 -0.46 -0.68 3.10
N PHE A 88 0.39 0.01 3.86
CA PHE A 88 0.03 1.20 4.60
C PHE A 88 0.59 2.45 3.94
N VAL A 89 -0.22 3.50 3.87
CA VAL A 89 0.23 4.83 3.48
C VAL A 89 0.02 5.77 4.67
N PHE A 90 1.12 6.28 5.22
CA PHE A 90 1.16 7.15 6.38
C PHE A 90 1.23 8.61 5.96
N THR A 91 0.43 9.45 6.59
CA THR A 91 0.18 10.81 6.11
C THR A 91 -0.11 11.79 7.25
N LYS A 92 0.35 13.04 7.13
CA LYS A 92 -0.03 14.15 8.04
C LYS A 92 -1.03 15.10 7.40
N GLU A 93 -1.08 15.12 6.07
CA GLU A 93 -1.96 16.00 5.29
C GLU A 93 -3.43 15.52 5.32
N ASP A 94 -4.26 16.16 4.51
CA ASP A 94 -5.65 15.79 4.37
C ASP A 94 -5.85 14.44 3.65
N LEU A 95 -6.90 13.71 4.02
CA LEU A 95 -7.20 12.41 3.42
C LEU A 95 -7.68 12.56 1.97
N HIS A 96 -8.39 13.65 1.64
CA HIS A 96 -8.97 13.82 0.31
C HIS A 96 -7.87 14.01 -0.74
N SER A 97 -6.93 14.94 -0.47
CA SER A 97 -5.84 15.24 -1.40
C SER A 97 -4.96 14.02 -1.70
N ILE A 98 -4.72 13.15 -0.71
CA ILE A 98 -3.89 11.96 -0.89
C ILE A 98 -4.65 10.88 -1.64
N ARG A 99 -5.96 10.74 -1.38
CA ARG A 99 -6.82 9.85 -2.16
C ARG A 99 -6.81 10.26 -3.63
N ASP A 100 -6.92 11.55 -3.93
CA ASP A 100 -6.92 12.04 -5.30
C ASP A 100 -5.57 11.77 -5.98
N LYS A 101 -4.45 12.07 -5.31
CA LYS A 101 -3.11 11.70 -5.81
C LYS A 101 -2.93 10.20 -6.06
N LEU A 102 -3.52 9.35 -5.21
CA LEU A 102 -3.49 7.90 -5.41
C LEU A 102 -4.33 7.47 -6.62
N LEU A 103 -5.49 8.11 -6.84
CA LEU A 103 -6.40 7.81 -7.95
C LEU A 103 -5.89 8.35 -9.30
N GLU A 104 -5.26 9.52 -9.31
CA GLU A 104 -4.64 10.11 -10.52
C GLU A 104 -3.57 9.18 -11.11
N ASN A 105 -2.85 8.45 -10.26
CA ASN A 105 -1.83 7.50 -10.67
C ASN A 105 -2.38 6.10 -11.04
N LYS A 106 -3.70 5.97 -11.21
CA LYS A 106 -4.32 4.72 -11.68
C LYS A 106 -3.99 4.52 -13.16
N VAL A 107 -3.08 3.59 -13.43
CA VAL A 107 -2.67 3.24 -14.80
C VAL A 107 -3.65 2.22 -15.38
N ALA A 108 -4.22 2.51 -16.54
CA ALA A 108 -4.93 1.51 -17.33
C ALA A 108 -3.91 0.47 -17.83
N ALA A 109 -4.03 -0.76 -17.35
CA ALA A 109 -3.22 -1.89 -17.79
C ALA A 109 -4.03 -2.74 -18.79
N PRO A 110 -3.39 -3.28 -19.84
CA PRO A 110 -4.07 -4.21 -20.73
C PRO A 110 -4.51 -5.46 -19.96
N ALA A 111 -5.64 -6.04 -20.37
CA ALA A 111 -6.14 -7.28 -19.78
C ALA A 111 -5.10 -8.40 -19.96
N ARG A 112 -4.81 -9.14 -18.88
CA ARG A 112 -3.91 -10.29 -18.91
C ARG A 112 -4.72 -11.57 -19.05
N ALA A 113 -4.21 -12.51 -19.84
CA ALA A 113 -4.81 -13.83 -19.96
C ALA A 113 -4.91 -14.50 -18.58
N GLY A 114 -6.09 -15.05 -18.26
CA GLY A 114 -6.38 -15.70 -16.98
C GLY A 114 -6.67 -14.78 -15.80
N ALA A 115 -6.67 -13.45 -15.98
CA ALA A 115 -7.10 -12.51 -14.95
C ALA A 115 -8.62 -12.32 -14.96
N ILE A 116 -9.22 -12.17 -13.78
CA ILE A 116 -10.63 -11.77 -13.64
C ILE A 116 -10.74 -10.30 -14.03
N ALA A 117 -11.67 -9.98 -14.93
CA ALA A 117 -11.90 -8.60 -15.37
C ALA A 117 -12.53 -7.77 -14.23
N PRO A 118 -11.92 -6.64 -13.83
CA PRO A 118 -12.48 -5.78 -12.77
C PRO A 118 -13.60 -4.86 -13.28
N VAL A 119 -13.69 -4.67 -14.60
CA VAL A 119 -14.67 -3.81 -15.29
C VAL A 119 -15.06 -4.53 -16.58
N ASP A 120 -16.29 -4.30 -17.05
CA ASP A 120 -16.77 -4.82 -18.33
C ASP A 120 -15.85 -4.37 -19.49
N VAL A 121 -15.50 -5.32 -20.36
CA VAL A 121 -14.64 -5.08 -21.53
C VAL A 121 -15.52 -5.07 -22.76
N THR A 122 -15.64 -3.90 -23.40
CA THR A 122 -16.45 -3.71 -24.62
C THR A 122 -15.57 -3.36 -25.81
N ILE A 123 -15.93 -3.86 -26.99
CA ILE A 123 -15.26 -3.52 -28.26
C ILE A 123 -16.18 -2.53 -29.01
N PRO A 124 -15.74 -1.29 -29.30
CA PRO A 124 -16.52 -0.37 -30.10
C PRO A 124 -16.61 -0.85 -31.55
N ALA A 125 -17.76 -0.64 -32.20
CA ALA A 125 -17.94 -0.94 -33.61
C ALA A 125 -17.12 0.07 -34.45
N GLN A 126 -15.97 -0.38 -34.98
CA GLN A 126 -15.10 0.42 -35.82
C GLN A 126 -14.22 -0.52 -36.68
N VAL A 127 -13.73 -0.06 -37.83
CA VAL A 127 -12.69 -0.78 -38.57
C VAL A 127 -11.46 -1.02 -37.69
N THR A 128 -10.94 -2.25 -37.68
CA THR A 128 -9.91 -2.70 -36.73
C THR A 128 -8.51 -2.16 -37.01
N GLY A 129 -8.28 -1.56 -38.19
CA GLY A 129 -6.99 -0.95 -38.55
C GLY A 129 -5.80 -1.92 -38.60
N LEU A 130 -6.07 -3.23 -38.64
CA LEU A 130 -5.10 -4.28 -39.01
C LEU A 130 -4.81 -4.23 -40.51
#